data_AF-D9PI20-F1
#
_entry.id   AF-D9PI20-F1
#
_cell.length_a   1.000
_cell.length_b   1.000
_cell.length_c   1.000
_cell.angle_alpha   90.00
_cell.angle_beta   90.00
_cell.angle_gamma   90.00
#
_symmetry.space_group_name_H-M   'P 1'
#
loop_
_entity.id
_entity.type
_entity.pdbx_description
1 polymer ?
#
loop_
_entity_poly.entity_id
_entity_poly.type
_entity_poly.pdbx_seq_one_letter_code
_entity_poly.pdbx_strand_id
1 'polypeptide(L)' 'MRKWRVDDSAELYNINGWGVGYFSINEKGNVIVTPQKNGMSVDLKELLDELTLSDVSAPVLVRFPD' A
#
# COMPACT_ATOMS: atom_id res chain seq x y z
N MET A 1 17.93 -3.40 -21.81
CA MET A 1 16.61 -3.04 -21.24
C MET A 1 16.86 -2.48 -19.84
N ARG A 2 16.25 -1.35 -19.45
CA ARG A 2 16.41 -0.78 -18.10
C ARG A 2 15.69 -1.69 -17.09
N LYS A 3 16.27 -1.86 -15.89
CA LYS A 3 15.66 -2.64 -14.79
C LYS A 3 14.45 -1.88 -14.24
N TRP A 4 13.32 -2.57 -14.08
CA TRP A 4 12.09 -2.04 -13.49
C TRP A 4 12.32 -1.63 -12.02
N ARG A 5 11.81 -0.47 -11.64
CA ARG A 5 11.89 0.13 -10.30
C ARG A 5 10.51 0.39 -9.75
N VAL A 6 10.43 0.62 -8.44
CA VAL A 6 9.20 1.01 -7.75
C VAL A 6 8.59 2.26 -8.38
N ASP A 7 9.43 3.25 -8.74
CA ASP A 7 8.98 4.48 -9.40
C ASP A 7 8.26 4.20 -10.73
N ASP A 8 8.73 3.19 -11.49
CA ASP A 8 8.11 2.83 -12.77
C ASP A 8 6.69 2.27 -12.53
N SER A 9 6.46 1.50 -11.45
CA SER A 9 5.13 1.06 -11.03
C SER A 9 4.25 2.21 -10.53
N ALA A 10 4.80 3.13 -9.75
CA ALA A 10 4.07 4.28 -9.22
C ALA A 10 3.59 5.21 -10.33
N GLU A 11 4.40 5.39 -11.37
CA GLU A 11 4.06 6.11 -12.60
C GLU A 11 3.01 5.35 -13.42
N LEU A 12 3.25 4.06 -13.71
CA LEU A 12 2.34 3.23 -14.52
C LEU A 12 0.91 3.19 -13.94
N TYR A 13 0.78 3.04 -12.63
CA TYR A 13 -0.52 2.99 -11.94
C TYR A 13 -1.00 4.36 -11.45
N ASN A 14 -0.28 5.43 -11.78
CA ASN A 14 -0.58 6.81 -11.41
C ASN A 14 -0.93 6.99 -9.91
N ILE A 15 -0.22 6.29 -9.02
CA ILE A 15 -0.50 6.31 -7.58
C ILE A 15 -0.34 7.71 -7.01
N ASN A 16 0.62 8.48 -7.52
CA ASN A 16 0.79 9.87 -7.11
C ASN A 16 -0.38 10.78 -7.53
N GLY A 17 -1.13 10.41 -8.58
CA GLY A 17 -2.27 11.17 -9.06
C GLY A 17 -3.55 10.95 -8.25
N TRP A 18 -3.85 9.70 -7.85
CA TRP A 18 -5.07 9.37 -7.10
C TRP A 18 -4.84 9.12 -5.61
N GLY A 19 -3.61 8.81 -5.19
CA GLY A 19 -3.26 8.45 -3.82
C GLY A 19 -3.23 9.64 -2.86
N VAL A 20 -3.05 10.86 -3.38
CA VAL A 20 -3.14 12.15 -2.64
C VAL A 20 -2.37 12.14 -1.31
N GLY A 21 -1.21 11.47 -1.28
CA GLY A 21 -0.36 11.36 -0.08
C GLY A 21 -0.81 10.31 0.95
N TYR A 22 -1.99 9.71 0.78
CA TYR A 22 -2.44 8.57 1.58
C TYR A 22 -1.84 7.26 1.07
N PHE A 23 -1.83 7.04 -0.25
CA PHE A 23 -1.30 5.81 -0.85
C PHE A 23 0.03 6.04 -1.54
N SER A 24 0.97 5.11 -1.38
CA SER A 24 2.25 5.08 -2.07
C SER A 24 2.79 3.64 -2.16
N ILE A 25 3.98 3.46 -2.74
CA ILE A 25 4.66 2.16 -2.81
C ILE A 25 5.94 2.23 -1.97
N ASN A 26 6.19 1.23 -1.12
CA ASN A 26 7.43 1.14 -0.34
C ASN A 26 8.58 0.51 -1.15
N GLU A 27 9.77 0.42 -0.53
CA GLU A 27 10.97 -0.15 -1.16
C GLU A 27 10.84 -1.63 -1.53
N LYS A 28 9.91 -2.37 -0.91
CA LYS A 28 9.61 -3.77 -1.24
C LYS A 28 8.71 -3.89 -2.47
N GLY A 29 8.15 -2.78 -2.96
CA GLY A 29 7.19 -2.78 -4.06
C GLY A 29 5.74 -2.99 -3.64
N ASN A 30 5.44 -2.94 -2.34
CA ASN A 30 4.08 -3.09 -1.80
C ASN A 30 3.38 -1.74 -1.68
N VAL A 31 2.05 -1.75 -1.84
CA VAL A 31 1.22 -0.58 -1.55
C VAL A 31 1.17 -0.35 -0.05
N ILE A 32 1.49 0.87 0.36
CA ILE A 32 1.32 1.34 1.74
C ILE A 32 0.23 2.40 1.81
N VAL A 33 -0.44 2.47 2.96
CA VAL A 33 -1.35 3.56 3.28
C VAL A 33 -0.83 4.35 4.48
N THR A 34 -0.95 5.67 4.44
CA THR A 34 -0.60 6.60 5.52
C THR A 34 -1.84 7.42 5.83
N PRO A 35 -2.73 6.97 6.74
CA PRO A 35 -4.03 7.59 6.97
C PRO A 35 -3.94 9.02 7.51
N GLN A 36 -2.91 9.29 8.32
CA GLN A 36 -2.71 10.60 8.93
C GLN A 36 -1.47 11.28 8.36
N LYS A 37 -1.54 12.61 8.18
CA LYS A 37 -0.37 13.41 7.79
C LYS A 37 0.73 13.26 8.86
N ASN A 38 1.92 12.82 8.46
CA ASN A 38 3.05 12.48 9.34
C ASN A 38 2.77 11.33 10.32
N GLY A 39 1.75 10.51 10.06
CA GLY A 39 1.45 9.30 10.83
C GLY A 39 2.29 8.10 10.38
N MET A 40 1.99 6.95 10.96
CA MET A 40 2.60 5.69 10.56
C MET A 40 1.97 5.16 9.27
N SER A 41 2.80 4.58 8.41
CA SER A 41 2.34 3.88 7.23
C SER A 41 2.08 2.39 7.53
N VAL A 42 1.08 1.81 6.87
CA VAL A 42 0.73 0.39 6.96
C VAL A 42 0.96 -0.26 5.60
N ASP A 43 1.71 -1.37 5.56
CA ASP A 43 1.89 -2.19 4.36
C ASP A 43 0.67 -3.12 4.19
N LEU A 44 -0.07 -2.93 3.09
CA LEU A 44 -1.30 -3.67 2.86
C LEU A 44 -1.05 -5.16 2.58
N LYS A 45 0.11 -5.53 2.03
CA LYS A 45 0.45 -6.93 1.78
C LYS A 45 0.76 -7.64 3.09
N GLU A 46 1.55 -7.01 3.95
CA GLU A 46 1.87 -7.56 5.28
C GLU A 46 0.60 -7.66 6.14
N LEU A 47 -0.25 -6.63 6.14
CA LEU A 47 -1.54 -6.64 6.83
C LEU A 47 -2.42 -7.83 6.39
N LEU A 48 -2.54 -8.07 5.08
CA LEU A 48 -3.34 -9.19 4.57
C LEU A 48 -2.75 -10.55 4.94
N ASP A 49 -1.42 -10.67 4.97
CA ASP A 49 -0.74 -11.89 5.41
C ASP A 49 -1.02 -12.18 6.89
N GLU A 50 -0.94 -11.16 7.75
CA GLU A 50 -1.26 -11.27 9.18
C GLU A 50 -2.73 -11.64 9.43
N LEU A 51 -3.64 -11.03 8.68
CA LEU A 51 -5.07 -11.38 8.73
C LEU A 51 -5.30 -12.84 8.33
N THR A 52 -4.63 -13.30 7.27
CA THR A 52 -4.74 -14.69 6.81
C THR A 52 -4.24 -15.68 7.86
N LEU A 53 -3.14 -15.35 8.56
CA LEU A 53 -2.63 -16.15 9.69
C LEU A 53 -3.59 -16.16 10.89
N SER A 54 -4.46 -15.15 10.99
CA SER A 54 -5.50 -15.02 12.02
C SER A 54 -6.86 -15.59 11.58
N ASP A 55 -6.87 -16.49 10.58
CA ASP A 55 -8.06 -17.10 9.97
C ASP A 55 -9.06 -16.09 9.33
N VAL A 56 -8.60 -14.87 9.03
CA VAL A 56 -9.36 -13.86 8.28
C VAL A 56 -8.86 -13.83 6.83
N SER A 57 -9.63 -14.43 5.92
CA SER A 57 -9.28 -14.49 4.50
C SER A 57 -10.04 -13.44 3.67
N ALA A 58 -9.49 -13.11 2.49
CA ALA A 58 -10.14 -12.25 1.52
C ALA A 58 -11.47 -12.88 1.01
N PRO A 59 -12.49 -12.07 0.65
CA PRO A 59 -12.47 -10.61 0.57
C PRO A 59 -12.65 -9.92 1.94
N VAL A 60 -11.87 -8.85 2.17
CA VAL A 60 -11.94 -8.00 3.38
C VAL A 60 -12.09 -6.53 3.01
N LEU A 61 -12.83 -5.77 3.84
CA LEU A 61 -12.91 -4.31 3.75
C LEU A 61 -12.12 -3.70 4.91
N VAL A 62 -10.92 -3.20 4.63
CA VAL A 62 -10.10 -2.48 5.61
C VAL A 62 -10.51 -1.00 5.61
N ARG A 63 -10.78 -0.47 6.80
CA ARG A 63 -11.13 0.94 6.99
C ARG A 63 -10.06 1.64 7.83
N PHE A 64 -9.65 2.81 7.38
CA PHE A 64 -8.80 3.74 8.11
C PHE A 64 -9.69 4.93 8.49
N PRO A 65 -10.21 5.00 9.73
CA PRO A 65 -11.18 6.02 10.13
C PRO A 65 -10.56 7.39 10.39
N ASP A 66 -9.23 7.45 10.49
CA ASP A 66 -8.43 8.64 10.80
C ASP A 66 -7.89 9.33 9.55
#